data_AF-A0A060C225-F1
#
_entry.id   AF-A0A060C225-F1
#
_cell.length_a   1.000
_cell.length_b   1.000
_cell.length_c   1.000
_cell.angle_alpha   90.00
_cell.angle_beta   90.00
_cell.angle_gamma   90.00
#
_symmetry.space_group_name_H-M   'P 1'
#
loop_
_entity.id
_entity.type
_entity.pdbx_description
1 polymer ?
#
loop_
_entity_poly.entity_id
_entity_poly.type
_entity_poly.pdbx_seq_one_letter_code
_entity_poly.pdbx_strand_id
1 'polypeptide(L)'
;VPDVIFGHPGWGETLYLKEVWPEAKLIVYAELLYRTTGLDTDFDPEFARPEFESRVSTVARSAHLIQTLVQADAAISPTEFQASTFPPELRAKITVCHDGIDTAAACPDPKASYTVPGTSLTFHAGDEVITFVNRSLDALSRLSHLHARTARCAGRAAESP
;
A
#
# COMPACT_ATOMS: atom_id res chain seq x y z
N VAL A 1 -30.38 13.66 -2.44
CA VAL A 1 -29.87 12.38 -3.00
C VAL A 1 -28.60 12.72 -3.77
N PRO A 2 -27.49 11.98 -3.61
CA PRO A 2 -26.26 12.25 -4.34
C PRO A 2 -26.36 11.77 -5.79
N ASP A 3 -25.76 12.52 -6.72
CA ASP A 3 -25.64 12.10 -8.13
C ASP A 3 -24.49 11.09 -8.31
N VAL A 4 -23.41 11.27 -7.54
CA VAL A 4 -22.20 10.44 -7.58
C VAL A 4 -21.74 10.16 -6.15
N ILE A 5 -21.28 8.94 -5.91
CA ILE A 5 -20.63 8.51 -4.68
C ILE A 5 -19.26 7.95 -5.05
N PHE A 6 -18.22 8.47 -4.40
CA PHE A 6 -16.87 7.92 -4.49
C PHE A 6 -16.43 7.42 -3.12
N GLY A 7 -16.00 6.16 -3.03
CA GLY A 7 -15.68 5.55 -1.75
C GLY A 7 -14.61 4.47 -1.80
N HIS A 8 -14.01 4.22 -0.65
CA HIS A 8 -13.06 3.14 -0.45
C HIS A 8 -13.81 1.88 0.01
N PRO A 9 -13.67 0.73 -0.67
CA PRO A 9 -14.41 -0.49 -0.36
C PRO A 9 -13.76 -1.35 0.74
N GLY A 10 -12.71 -0.84 1.40
CA GLY A 10 -11.73 -1.59 2.19
C GLY A 10 -12.31 -2.65 3.13
N TRP A 11 -13.36 -2.31 3.89
CA TRP A 11 -14.05 -3.21 4.82
C TRP A 11 -15.53 -3.39 4.48
N GLY A 12 -15.94 -3.04 3.25
CA GLY A 12 -17.31 -3.18 2.77
C GLY A 12 -18.18 -1.92 2.93
N GLU A 13 -17.59 -0.77 3.24
CA GLU A 13 -18.29 0.50 3.45
C GLU A 13 -19.19 0.89 2.27
N THR A 14 -18.78 0.52 1.05
CA THR A 14 -19.49 0.84 -0.19
C THR A 14 -20.46 -0.25 -0.65
N LEU A 15 -20.52 -1.40 0.02
CA LEU A 15 -21.15 -2.62 -0.48
C LEU A 15 -22.66 -2.50 -0.71
N TYR A 16 -23.33 -1.67 0.10
CA TYR A 16 -24.80 -1.54 0.11
C TYR A 16 -25.29 -0.19 -0.42
N LEU A 17 -24.39 0.67 -0.92
CA LEU A 17 -24.74 2.03 -1.30
C LEU A 17 -25.75 2.09 -2.45
N LYS A 18 -25.74 1.08 -3.34
CA LYS A 18 -26.73 0.97 -4.43
C LYS A 18 -28.13 0.59 -3.92
N GLU A 19 -28.26 -0.05 -2.77
CA GLU A 19 -29.57 -0.32 -2.15
C GLU A 19 -30.15 0.93 -1.48
N VAL A 20 -29.28 1.81 -0.96
CA VAL A 20 -29.68 3.08 -0.34
C VAL A 20 -29.95 4.16 -1.38
N TRP A 21 -29.10 4.23 -2.42
CA TRP A 21 -29.18 5.20 -3.51
C TRP A 21 -29.01 4.52 -4.89
N PRO A 22 -30.07 3.89 -5.42
CA PRO A 22 -29.99 3.11 -6.67
C PRO A 22 -29.57 3.92 -7.90
N GLU A 23 -29.99 5.18 -7.96
CA GLU A 23 -29.72 6.06 -9.10
C GLU A 23 -28.32 6.71 -9.05
N ALA A 24 -27.66 6.72 -7.89
CA ALA A 24 -26.34 7.35 -7.75
C ALA A 24 -25.27 6.55 -8.49
N LYS A 25 -24.36 7.24 -9.19
CA LYS A 25 -23.18 6.63 -9.79
C LYS A 25 -22.18 6.25 -8.71
N LEU A 26 -21.84 4.97 -8.60
CA LEU A 26 -20.88 4.48 -7.62
C LEU A 26 -19.51 4.31 -8.26
N ILE A 27 -18.54 5.09 -7.79
CA ILE A 27 -17.13 4.95 -8.12
C ILE A 27 -16.40 4.40 -6.89
N VAL A 28 -15.50 3.45 -7.09
CA VAL A 28 -14.76 2.84 -5.97
C VAL A 28 -13.24 2.92 -6.14
N TYR A 29 -12.55 3.04 -5.02
CA TYR A 29 -11.09 3.00 -4.98
C TYR A 29 -10.59 1.55 -4.91
N ALA A 30 -10.09 1.03 -6.02
CA ALA A 30 -9.59 -0.33 -6.18
C ALA A 30 -8.09 -0.40 -5.80
N GLU A 31 -7.82 -0.47 -4.50
CA GLU A 31 -6.45 -0.42 -3.97
C GLU A 31 -5.66 -1.72 -4.20
N LEU A 32 -6.19 -2.87 -3.79
CA LEU A 32 -5.52 -4.16 -3.93
C LEU A 32 -6.53 -5.30 -3.75
N LEU A 33 -6.49 -6.30 -4.61
CA LEU A 33 -7.23 -7.54 -4.41
C LEU A 33 -6.34 -8.59 -3.74
N TYR A 34 -6.69 -9.00 -2.51
CA TYR A 34 -5.90 -10.00 -1.77
C TYR A 34 -5.88 -11.34 -2.50
N ARG A 35 -4.73 -12.01 -2.48
CA ARG A 35 -4.57 -13.34 -3.08
C ARG A 35 -3.91 -14.29 -2.09
N THR A 36 -4.28 -15.57 -2.19
CA THR A 36 -3.79 -16.62 -1.29
C THR A 36 -2.36 -17.04 -1.55
N THR A 37 -1.79 -16.63 -2.69
CA THR A 37 -0.41 -16.89 -3.11
C THR A 37 0.10 -15.77 -4.02
N GLY A 38 1.41 -15.51 -3.97
CA GLY A 38 2.15 -14.69 -4.94
C GLY A 38 1.94 -13.18 -4.84
N LEU A 39 1.31 -12.68 -3.79
CA LEU A 39 1.06 -11.25 -3.54
C LEU A 39 1.25 -10.89 -2.06
N ASP A 40 0.20 -10.52 -1.35
CA ASP A 40 0.24 -10.10 0.06
C ASP A 40 0.48 -11.25 1.04
N THR A 41 0.25 -12.48 0.58
CA THR A 41 0.58 -13.72 1.28
C THR A 41 1.78 -14.39 0.63
N ASP A 42 2.58 -15.12 1.40
CA ASP A 42 3.65 -16.05 0.94
C ASP A 42 4.77 -15.48 0.06
N PHE A 43 4.85 -14.15 -0.11
CA PHE A 43 5.88 -13.48 -0.92
C PHE A 43 7.30 -13.57 -0.37
N ASP A 44 7.45 -13.77 0.94
CA ASP A 44 8.75 -13.90 1.60
C ASP A 44 8.95 -15.35 2.05
N PRO A 45 9.87 -16.10 1.39
CA PRO A 45 10.10 -17.51 1.70
C PRO A 45 10.76 -17.72 3.08
N GLU A 46 11.25 -16.67 3.75
CA GLU A 46 11.77 -16.77 5.11
C GLU A 46 10.65 -16.88 6.15
N PHE A 47 9.41 -16.53 5.80
CA PHE A 47 8.25 -16.65 6.68
C PHE A 47 7.43 -17.91 6.35
N ALA A 48 6.76 -18.43 7.38
CA ALA A 48 5.94 -19.63 7.25
C ALA A 48 4.85 -19.43 6.18
N ARG A 49 4.65 -20.46 5.34
CA ARG A 49 3.58 -20.43 4.35
C ARG A 49 2.22 -20.40 5.06
N PRO A 50 1.24 -19.63 4.54
CA PRO A 50 -0.07 -19.55 5.15
C PRO A 50 -0.74 -20.93 5.23
N GLU A 51 -1.21 -21.28 6.42
CA GLU A 51 -2.02 -22.48 6.65
C GLU A 51 -3.34 -22.42 5.87
N PHE A 52 -4.05 -23.55 5.80
CA PHE A 52 -5.33 -23.63 5.09
C PHE A 52 -6.33 -22.55 5.57
N GLU A 53 -6.45 -22.37 6.88
CA GLU A 53 -7.35 -21.37 7.49
C GLU A 53 -7.00 -19.95 7.04
N SER A 54 -5.71 -19.62 6.95
CA SER A 54 -5.28 -18.31 6.46
C SER A 54 -5.70 -18.09 5.02
N ARG A 55 -5.57 -19.10 4.15
CA ARG A 55 -5.99 -18.97 2.74
C ARG A 55 -7.51 -18.80 2.62
N VAL A 56 -8.28 -19.54 3.42
CA VAL A 56 -9.74 -19.37 3.49
C VAL A 56 -10.11 -17.95 3.91
N SER A 57 -9.44 -17.43 4.95
CA SER A 57 -9.64 -16.05 5.42
C SER A 57 -9.30 -15.01 4.34
N THR A 58 -8.19 -15.18 3.62
CA THR A 58 -7.81 -14.30 2.49
C THR A 58 -8.88 -14.29 1.41
N VAL A 59 -9.42 -15.46 1.01
CA VAL A 59 -10.51 -15.52 0.02
C VAL A 59 -11.75 -14.78 0.54
N ALA A 60 -12.13 -14.98 1.80
CA ALA A 60 -13.27 -14.30 2.39
C ALA A 60 -13.11 -12.76 2.40
N ARG A 61 -11.90 -12.27 2.71
CA ARG A 61 -11.57 -10.83 2.67
C ARG A 61 -11.58 -10.23 1.27
N SER A 62 -11.39 -11.02 0.23
CA SER A 62 -11.50 -10.55 -1.16
C SER A 62 -12.93 -10.50 -1.67
N ALA A 63 -13.87 -11.20 -1.01
CA ALA A 63 -15.23 -11.36 -1.51
C ALA A 63 -15.98 -10.02 -1.61
N HIS A 64 -15.91 -9.16 -0.59
CA HIS A 64 -16.61 -7.87 -0.62
C HIS A 64 -15.96 -6.89 -1.60
N LEU A 65 -14.65 -6.97 -1.83
CA LEU A 65 -13.95 -6.15 -2.82
C LEU A 65 -14.44 -6.50 -4.24
N ILE A 66 -14.54 -7.79 -4.54
CA ILE A 66 -15.09 -8.29 -5.82
C ILE A 66 -16.54 -7.86 -5.97
N GLN A 67 -17.38 -8.15 -4.95
CA GLN A 67 -18.81 -7.85 -5.00
C GLN A 67 -19.08 -6.35 -5.15
N THR A 68 -18.28 -5.51 -4.51
CA THR A 68 -18.38 -4.06 -4.67
C THR A 68 -18.02 -3.63 -6.09
N LEU A 69 -16.93 -4.14 -6.66
CA LEU A 69 -16.49 -3.76 -8.01
C LEU A 69 -17.48 -4.24 -9.09
N VAL A 70 -18.17 -5.36 -8.86
CA VAL A 70 -19.29 -5.81 -9.70
C VAL A 70 -20.41 -4.78 -9.74
N GLN A 71 -20.77 -4.20 -8.59
CA GLN A 71 -21.86 -3.21 -8.47
C GLN A 71 -21.45 -1.80 -8.91
N ALA A 72 -20.17 -1.45 -8.81
CA ALA A 72 -19.68 -0.13 -9.15
C ALA A 72 -19.86 0.21 -10.64
N ASP A 73 -20.16 1.47 -10.92
CA ASP A 73 -20.21 2.04 -12.27
C ASP A 73 -18.79 2.23 -12.84
N ALA A 74 -17.81 2.59 -11.99
CA ALA A 74 -16.41 2.73 -12.36
C ALA A 74 -15.49 2.50 -11.14
N ALA A 75 -14.20 2.31 -11.39
CA ALA A 75 -13.21 2.23 -10.32
C ALA A 75 -11.91 2.97 -10.68
N ILE A 76 -11.18 3.37 -9.65
CA ILE A 76 -9.87 4.01 -9.77
C ILE A 76 -8.84 3.18 -9.02
N SER A 77 -7.69 2.92 -9.63
CA SER A 77 -6.55 2.28 -8.95
C SER A 77 -5.30 3.15 -9.07
N PRO A 78 -4.43 3.23 -8.06
CA PRO A 78 -3.29 4.15 -8.10
C PRO A 78 -2.21 3.76 -9.10
N THR A 79 -2.00 2.46 -9.28
CA THR A 79 -0.93 1.92 -10.12
C THR A 79 -1.42 0.80 -11.03
N GLU A 80 -0.68 0.56 -12.12
CA GLU A 80 -0.94 -0.59 -13.00
C GLU A 80 -0.80 -1.91 -12.26
N PHE A 81 0.15 -2.01 -11.33
CA PHE A 81 0.34 -3.20 -10.50
C PHE A 81 -0.92 -3.51 -9.69
N GLN A 82 -1.46 -2.50 -8.99
CA GLN A 82 -2.67 -2.65 -8.19
C GLN A 82 -3.87 -3.05 -9.05
N ALA A 83 -4.09 -2.36 -10.19
CA ALA A 83 -5.11 -2.72 -11.16
C ALA A 83 -4.94 -4.15 -11.70
N SER A 84 -3.69 -4.60 -11.87
CA SER A 84 -3.38 -5.95 -12.35
C SER A 84 -3.77 -7.07 -11.37
N THR A 85 -4.03 -6.75 -10.09
CA THR A 85 -4.46 -7.77 -9.11
C THR A 85 -5.91 -8.22 -9.33
N PHE A 86 -6.74 -7.41 -9.98
CA PHE A 86 -8.14 -7.73 -10.27
C PHE A 86 -8.29 -8.61 -11.51
N PRO A 87 -9.29 -9.52 -11.58
CA PRO A 87 -9.58 -10.30 -12.78
C PRO A 87 -9.83 -9.41 -14.02
N PRO A 88 -9.47 -9.85 -15.24
CA PRO A 88 -9.61 -9.04 -16.45
C PRO A 88 -11.00 -8.43 -16.66
N GLU A 89 -12.06 -9.19 -16.34
CA GLU A 89 -13.45 -8.79 -16.50
C GLU A 89 -13.81 -7.60 -15.61
N LEU A 90 -13.25 -7.54 -14.41
CA LEU A 90 -13.46 -6.44 -13.47
C LEU A 90 -12.47 -5.30 -13.69
N ARG A 91 -11.26 -5.63 -14.14
CA ARG A 91 -10.22 -4.65 -14.47
C ARG A 91 -10.65 -3.71 -15.59
N ALA A 92 -11.53 -4.14 -16.48
CA ALA A 92 -12.09 -3.28 -17.53
C ALA A 92 -12.83 -2.04 -16.99
N LYS A 93 -13.27 -2.05 -15.72
CA LYS A 93 -13.89 -0.89 -15.05
C LYS A 93 -12.88 0.03 -14.36
N ILE A 94 -11.61 -0.37 -14.26
CA ILE A 94 -10.58 0.31 -13.49
C ILE A 94 -9.83 1.28 -14.38
N THR A 95 -9.80 2.54 -13.97
CA THR A 95 -8.91 3.57 -14.51
C THR A 95 -7.70 3.73 -13.60
N VAL A 96 -6.50 3.69 -14.15
CA VAL A 96 -5.27 3.95 -13.37
C VAL A 96 -5.07 5.45 -13.22
N CYS A 97 -4.98 5.93 -11.98
CA CYS A 97 -4.73 7.33 -11.65
C CYS A 97 -3.87 7.42 -10.40
N HIS A 98 -2.63 7.85 -10.55
CA HIS A 98 -1.68 7.99 -9.44
C HIS A 98 -2.15 9.00 -8.39
N ASP A 99 -2.13 8.59 -7.13
CA ASP A 99 -2.54 9.34 -5.93
C ASP A 99 -1.38 10.09 -5.25
N GLY A 100 -0.39 10.51 -6.03
CA GLY A 100 0.87 11.07 -5.55
C GLY A 100 0.75 12.31 -4.65
N ILE A 101 1.88 12.70 -4.05
CA ILE A 101 1.97 13.90 -3.21
C ILE A 101 2.25 15.17 -4.02
N ASP A 102 1.96 16.33 -3.44
CA ASP A 102 2.38 17.61 -3.99
C ASP A 102 3.91 17.75 -3.92
N THR A 103 4.58 17.54 -5.06
CA THR A 103 6.04 17.62 -5.18
C THR A 103 6.58 19.04 -5.18
N ALA A 104 5.73 20.05 -5.37
CA ALA A 104 6.14 21.44 -5.18
C ALA A 104 6.29 21.75 -3.68
N ALA A 105 5.37 21.23 -2.85
CA ALA A 105 5.48 21.32 -1.40
C ALA A 105 6.54 20.36 -0.83
N ALA A 106 6.59 19.12 -1.31
CA ALA A 106 7.54 18.09 -0.90
C ALA A 106 8.79 18.06 -1.79
N CYS A 107 9.50 19.19 -1.85
CA CYS A 107 10.77 19.31 -2.58
C CYS A 107 11.98 19.40 -1.62
N PRO A 108 13.20 19.03 -2.07
CA PRO A 108 14.40 19.15 -1.25
C PRO A 108 14.71 20.60 -0.87
N ASP A 109 14.93 20.87 0.42
CA ASP A 109 15.44 22.15 0.91
C ASP A 109 16.97 22.04 1.13
N PRO A 110 17.81 22.77 0.36
CA PRO A 110 19.26 22.75 0.52
C PRO A 110 19.75 23.34 1.86
N LYS A 111 18.87 23.97 2.64
CA LYS A 111 19.15 24.50 3.97
C LYS A 111 18.53 23.65 5.09
N ALA A 112 17.98 22.48 4.75
CA ALA A 112 17.40 21.59 5.75
C ALA A 112 18.44 21.13 6.77
N SER A 113 18.06 21.16 8.04
CA SER A 113 18.80 20.57 9.15
C SER A 113 17.86 19.86 10.10
N TYR A 114 18.27 18.71 10.63
CA TYR A 114 17.49 17.94 11.60
C TYR A 114 18.35 17.56 12.79
N THR A 115 18.01 18.09 13.96
CA THR A 115 18.62 17.68 15.23
C THR A 115 17.80 16.56 15.84
N VAL A 116 18.44 15.42 16.10
CA VAL A 116 17.77 14.25 16.69
C VAL A 116 17.38 14.58 18.15
N PRO A 117 16.09 14.57 18.51
CA PRO A 117 15.64 14.93 19.84
C PRO A 117 16.33 14.09 20.93
N GLY A 118 16.79 14.75 21.99
CA GLY A 118 17.49 14.09 23.11
C GLY A 118 18.95 13.75 22.84
N THR A 119 19.52 14.18 21.70
CA THR A 119 20.94 14.01 21.38
C THR A 119 21.56 15.33 20.90
N SER A 120 22.89 15.39 20.81
CA SER A 120 23.61 16.49 20.17
C SER A 120 23.81 16.28 18.66
N LEU A 121 23.25 15.21 18.09
CA LEU A 121 23.44 14.85 16.69
C LEU A 121 22.55 15.73 15.80
N THR A 122 23.18 16.44 14.86
CA THR A 122 22.48 17.28 13.88
C THR A 122 22.94 16.90 12.47
N PHE A 123 21.97 16.59 11.62
CA PHE A 123 22.19 16.30 10.20
C PHE A 123 21.85 17.53 9.35
N HIS A 124 22.56 17.70 8.24
CA HIS A 124 22.38 18.76 7.27
C HIS A 124 22.14 18.17 5.87
N ALA A 125 21.59 19.00 4.98
CA ALA A 125 21.53 18.66 3.56
C ALA A 125 22.93 18.31 3.02
N GLY A 126 23.07 17.11 2.45
CA GLY A 126 24.33 16.59 1.93
C GLY A 126 24.97 15.50 2.79
N ASP A 127 24.54 15.32 4.04
CA ASP A 127 25.00 14.22 4.88
C ASP A 127 24.45 12.87 4.37
N GLU A 128 25.28 11.82 4.43
CA GLU A 128 24.84 10.46 4.09
C GLU A 128 24.02 9.86 5.23
N VAL A 129 22.70 9.90 5.09
CA VAL A 129 21.75 9.42 6.11
C VAL A 129 20.78 8.42 5.49
N ILE A 130 20.68 7.24 6.09
CA ILE A 130 19.62 6.28 5.80
C ILE A 130 18.53 6.42 6.86
N THR A 131 17.36 6.89 6.45
CA THR A 131 16.17 6.97 7.32
C THR A 131 15.05 6.11 6.75
N PHE A 132 14.20 5.61 7.64
CA PHE A 132 13.03 4.81 7.29
C PHE A 132 11.93 5.08 8.31
N VAL A 133 10.69 5.16 7.84
CA VAL A 133 9.50 5.35 8.67
C VAL A 133 8.42 4.38 8.22
N ASN A 134 7.83 3.64 9.16
CA ASN A 134 6.64 2.82 8.93
C ASN A 134 5.75 2.83 10.18
N ARG A 135 4.46 2.50 10.00
CA ARG A 135 3.45 2.42 11.07
C ARG A 135 3.66 1.24 12.00
N SER A 136 4.22 0.13 11.50
CA SER A 136 4.44 -1.11 12.22
C SER A 136 5.63 -1.89 11.64
N LEU A 137 6.28 -2.72 12.45
CA LEU A 137 7.30 -3.67 11.97
C LEU A 137 6.62 -4.91 11.40
N ASP A 138 5.83 -4.77 10.34
CA ASP A 138 5.19 -5.92 9.69
C ASP A 138 6.12 -6.57 8.64
N ALA A 139 5.88 -7.85 8.36
CA ALA A 139 6.66 -8.60 7.37
C ALA A 139 6.54 -8.00 5.97
N LEU A 140 5.38 -7.41 5.64
CA LEU A 140 5.09 -6.75 4.36
C LEU A 140 6.05 -5.59 4.06
N SER A 141 6.45 -4.84 5.08
CA SER A 141 7.38 -3.71 4.92
C SER A 141 8.84 -4.09 4.68
N ARG A 142 9.21 -5.38 4.80
CA ARG A 142 10.59 -5.90 4.69
C ARG A 142 11.62 -5.16 5.58
N LEU A 143 11.18 -4.46 6.62
CA LEU A 143 12.05 -3.61 7.44
C LEU A 143 13.12 -4.41 8.21
N SER A 144 12.81 -5.64 8.62
CA SER A 144 13.79 -6.56 9.22
C SER A 144 14.98 -6.81 8.30
N HIS A 145 14.72 -6.96 7.00
CA HIS A 145 15.74 -7.17 5.97
C HIS A 145 16.59 -5.93 5.70
N LEU A 146 15.95 -4.76 5.61
CA LEU A 146 16.67 -3.50 5.40
C LEU A 146 17.69 -3.27 6.52
N HIS A 147 17.25 -3.34 7.78
CA HIS A 147 18.14 -3.18 8.95
C HIS A 147 19.29 -4.18 8.96
N ALA A 148 19.01 -5.47 8.69
CA ALA A 148 20.03 -6.51 8.69
C ALA A 148 21.06 -6.32 7.55
N ARG A 149 20.65 -5.76 6.40
CA ARG A 149 21.56 -5.48 5.28
C ARG A 149 22.37 -4.20 5.51
N THR A 150 21.76 -3.12 6.02
CA THR A 150 22.50 -1.89 6.36
C THR A 150 23.51 -2.12 7.47
N ALA A 151 23.19 -2.90 8.51
CA ALA A 151 24.14 -3.25 9.57
C ALA A 151 25.36 -4.02 9.01
N ARG A 152 25.15 -4.93 8.05
CA ARG A 152 26.23 -5.66 7.38
C ARG A 152 27.10 -4.78 6.48
N CYS A 153 26.51 -3.81 5.79
CA CYS A 153 27.24 -2.86 4.96
C CYS A 153 28.05 -1.87 5.81
N ALA A 154 27.48 -1.36 6.91
CA ALA A 154 28.17 -0.47 7.84
C ALA A 154 29.33 -1.19 8.55
N GLY A 155 29.17 -2.46 8.94
CA GLY A 155 30.25 -3.27 9.50
C GLY A 155 31.43 -3.46 8.53
N ARG A 156 31.15 -3.70 7.25
CA ARG A 156 32.20 -3.83 6.21
C ARG A 156 32.90 -2.52 5.86
N ALA A 157 32.19 -1.40 5.94
CA ALA A 157 32.77 -0.06 5.74
C ALA A 157 33.68 0.35 6.92
N ALA A 158 33.38 -0.10 8.15
CA ALA A 158 34.21 0.12 9.33
C ALA A 158 35.46 -0.79 9.39
N GLU A 159 35.49 -1.88 8.62
CA GLU A 159 36.60 -2.85 8.55
C GLU A 159 37.53 -2.66 7.33
N SER A 160 37.28 -1.66 6.48
CA SER A 160 38.18 -1.29 5.38
C SER A 160 39.22 -0.26 5.87
N PRO A 161 40.53 -0.52 5.70
CA PRO A 161 41.60 0.34 6.24
C PRO A 161 41.74 1.69 5.54
#